data_AF-A0A8G1ZBW3-F1
#
_entry.id   AF-A0A8G1ZBW3-F1
#
_cell.length_a   1.000
_cell.length_b   1.000
_cell.length_c   1.000
_cell.angle_alpha   90.00
_cell.angle_beta   90.00
_cell.angle_gamma   90.00
#
_symmetry.space_group_name_H-M   'P 1'
#
loop_
_entity.id
_entity.type
_entity.pdbx_description
1 polymer ?
#
loop_
_entity_poly.entity_id
_entity_poly.type
_entity_poly.pdbx_seq_one_letter_code
_entity_poly.pdbx_strand_id
1 'polypeptide(L)'
;MTDDRLPLAELMAKTGDGDFLRTIAENVLQIIMEADVDGLVGAGRHERSGDRTTWRNGYRDRSLDTRLGTLNLKIPKLRTGAYFPGFLEPRKTVEKALVAVIQEAWIAGVSTRRVDELVQAMGMTGISKSSVSK
;
A
#
# COMPACT_ATOMS: atom_id res chain seq x y z
N MET A 1 -11.06 -9.71 18.38
CA MET A 1 -11.34 -8.29 18.68
C MET A 1 -10.32 -7.62 19.61
N THR A 2 -9.35 -8.33 20.23
CA THR A 2 -8.39 -7.72 21.18
C THR A 2 -6.99 -7.43 20.62
N ASP A 3 -6.64 -7.90 19.43
CA ASP A 3 -5.29 -7.71 18.89
C ASP A 3 -5.09 -6.41 18.09
N ASP A 4 -6.15 -5.71 17.66
CA ASP A 4 -6.01 -4.49 16.83
C ASP A 4 -5.55 -3.25 17.62
N ARG A 5 -5.61 -3.27 18.95
CA ARG A 5 -5.18 -2.13 19.81
C ARG A 5 -3.67 -2.08 20.03
N LEU A 6 -3.01 -3.22 20.04
CA LEU A 6 -1.55 -3.35 20.18
C LEU A 6 -0.75 -2.70 19.02
N PRO A 7 -1.10 -2.90 17.74
CA PRO A 7 -0.33 -2.33 16.63
C PRO A 7 -0.38 -0.80 16.60
N LEU A 8 -1.50 -0.17 16.99
CA LEU A 8 -1.60 1.29 16.98
C LEU A 8 -0.72 1.94 18.07
N ALA A 9 -0.67 1.33 19.26
CA ALA A 9 0.17 1.80 20.37
C ALA A 9 1.67 1.62 20.05
N GLU A 10 2.05 0.50 19.44
CA GLU A 10 3.43 0.26 18.97
C GLU A 10 3.84 1.23 17.85
N LEU A 11 2.89 1.61 16.98
CA LEU A 11 3.13 2.63 15.96
C LEU A 11 3.37 4.00 16.60
N MET A 12 2.55 4.40 17.58
CA MET A 12 2.74 5.67 18.31
C MET A 12 4.05 5.74 19.11
N ALA A 13 4.67 4.60 19.44
CA ALA A 13 6.01 4.60 20.02
C ALA A 13 7.11 4.99 19.01
N LYS A 14 6.83 4.91 17.70
CA LYS A 14 7.75 5.27 16.60
C LYS A 14 7.57 6.69 16.07
N THR A 15 6.80 7.55 16.75
CA THR A 15 6.43 8.91 16.30
C THR A 15 7.61 9.88 16.12
N GLY A 16 8.84 9.49 16.45
CA GLY A 16 10.06 10.29 16.22
C GLY A 16 10.84 9.99 14.93
N ASP A 17 10.40 9.01 14.13
CA ASP A 17 11.10 8.61 12.91
C ASP A 17 10.50 9.30 11.67
N GLY A 18 11.34 9.67 10.69
CA GLY A 18 10.89 10.32 9.43
C GLY A 18 9.90 9.47 8.63
N ASP A 19 9.86 8.17 8.92
CA ASP A 19 9.06 7.16 8.25
C ASP A 19 7.78 6.76 9.01
N PHE A 20 7.42 7.49 10.07
CA PHE A 20 6.24 7.20 10.90
C PHE A 20 4.94 7.11 10.09
N LEU A 21 4.64 8.11 9.24
CA LEU A 21 3.42 8.13 8.43
C LEU A 21 3.40 6.99 7.40
N ARG A 22 4.56 6.68 6.82
CA ARG A 22 4.72 5.56 5.88
C ARG A 22 4.39 4.23 6.57
N THR A 23 4.91 4.04 7.78
CA THR A 23 4.67 2.83 8.59
C THR A 23 3.20 2.72 8.99
N ILE A 24 2.55 3.82 9.37
CA ILE A 24 1.10 3.81 9.66
C ILE A 24 0.31 3.41 8.42
N ALA A 25 0.62 4.02 7.27
CA ALA A 25 -0.11 3.73 6.03
C ALA A 25 0.00 2.25 5.65
N GLU A 26 1.20 1.65 5.71
CA GLU A 26 1.40 0.22 5.46
C GLU A 26 0.54 -0.66 6.39
N ASN A 27 0.54 -0.36 7.69
CA ASN A 27 -0.21 -1.15 8.66
C ASN A 27 -1.73 -1.00 8.51
N VAL A 28 -2.22 0.22 8.30
CA VAL A 28 -3.65 0.46 8.08
C VAL A 28 -4.13 -0.23 6.81
N LEU A 29 -3.37 -0.15 5.71
CA LEU A 29 -3.69 -0.86 4.49
C LEU A 29 -3.64 -2.38 4.68
N GLN A 30 -2.71 -2.89 5.50
CA GLN A 30 -2.68 -4.31 5.86
C GLN A 30 -3.95 -4.72 6.61
N ILE A 31 -4.36 -3.96 7.62
CA ILE A 31 -5.59 -4.23 8.41
C ILE A 31 -6.82 -4.26 7.50
N ILE A 32 -6.96 -3.28 6.61
CA ILE A 32 -8.06 -3.23 5.64
C ILE A 32 -8.05 -4.49 4.76
N MET A 33 -6.90 -4.89 4.23
CA MET A 33 -6.80 -6.10 3.40
C MET A 33 -7.13 -7.39 4.18
N GLU A 34 -6.74 -7.48 5.45
CA GLU A 34 -7.05 -8.64 6.28
C GLU A 34 -8.55 -8.72 6.60
N ALA A 35 -9.20 -7.57 6.85
CA ALA A 35 -10.63 -7.48 7.08
C ALA A 35 -11.45 -7.85 5.83
N ASP A 36 -11.04 -7.37 4.65
CA ASP A 36 -11.66 -7.74 3.38
C ASP A 36 -11.62 -9.27 3.17
N VAL A 37 -10.48 -9.89 3.50
CA VAL A 37 -10.29 -11.34 3.34
C VAL A 37 -11.08 -12.13 4.36
N ASP A 38 -11.23 -11.67 5.60
CA ASP A 38 -12.12 -12.29 6.58
C ASP A 38 -13.56 -12.32 6.09
N GLY A 39 -14.03 -11.22 5.49
CA GLY A 39 -15.35 -11.14 4.86
C GLY A 39 -15.52 -12.10 3.68
N LEU A 40 -14.51 -12.22 2.81
CA LEU A 40 -14.52 -13.13 1.66
C LEU A 40 -14.47 -14.62 2.07
N VAL A 41 -13.69 -14.94 3.11
CA VAL A 41 -13.54 -16.31 3.62
C VAL A 41 -14.74 -16.74 4.45
N GLY A 42 -15.44 -15.79 5.08
CA GLY A 42 -16.54 -16.04 6.02
C GLY A 42 -16.06 -16.46 7.42
N ALA A 43 -14.77 -16.29 7.71
CA ALA A 43 -14.17 -16.67 8.98
C ALA A 43 -12.86 -15.94 9.22
N GLY A 44 -12.64 -15.53 10.47
CA GLY A 44 -11.40 -14.96 10.94
C GLY A 44 -10.21 -15.93 10.87
N ARG A 45 -9.01 -15.37 11.06
CA ARG A 45 -7.77 -16.15 11.11
C ARG A 45 -7.83 -17.17 12.27
N HIS A 46 -7.62 -18.45 11.94
CA HIS A 46 -7.68 -19.59 12.87
C HIS A 46 -9.04 -19.81 13.57
N GLU A 47 -10.08 -19.07 13.19
CA GLU A 47 -11.41 -19.24 13.76
C GLU A 47 -12.02 -20.57 13.30
N ARG A 48 -12.83 -21.22 14.15
CA ARG A 48 -13.65 -22.36 13.71
C ARG A 48 -15.02 -21.82 13.32
N SER A 49 -15.34 -21.87 12.03
CA SER A 49 -16.63 -21.46 11.49
C SER A 49 -17.11 -22.47 10.45
N GLY A 50 -18.42 -22.73 10.44
CA GLY A 50 -19.09 -23.56 9.43
C GLY A 50 -19.29 -22.84 8.10
N ASP A 51 -19.26 -21.50 8.11
CA ASP A 51 -19.46 -20.65 6.93
C ASP A 51 -18.19 -20.47 6.09
N ARG A 52 -17.08 -21.09 6.50
CA ARG A 52 -15.79 -20.96 5.81
C ARG A 52 -15.85 -21.54 4.41
N THR A 53 -15.63 -20.70 3.40
CA THR A 53 -15.64 -21.09 1.98
C THR A 53 -14.27 -21.46 1.43
N THR A 54 -13.20 -20.84 1.93
CA THR A 54 -11.81 -21.05 1.46
C THR A 54 -10.80 -20.82 2.59
N TRP A 55 -9.51 -20.94 2.29
CA TRP A 55 -8.43 -20.76 3.26
C TRP A 55 -7.40 -19.74 2.77
N ARG A 56 -6.72 -19.06 3.69
CA ARG A 56 -5.58 -18.19 3.39
C ARG A 56 -4.36 -19.04 3.02
N ASN A 57 -3.56 -18.60 2.05
CA ASN A 57 -2.39 -19.30 1.53
C ASN A 57 -1.16 -18.38 1.42
N GLY A 58 -0.84 -17.69 2.51
CA GLY A 58 0.28 -16.75 2.59
C GLY A 58 0.00 -15.43 1.86
N TYR A 59 1.08 -14.75 1.45
CA TYR A 59 1.04 -13.38 0.94
C TYR A 59 1.75 -13.24 -0.42
N ARG A 60 1.42 -12.16 -1.12
CA ARG A 60 2.15 -11.66 -2.29
C ARG A 60 2.68 -10.27 -1.96
N ASP A 61 3.99 -10.10 -2.07
CA ASP A 61 4.61 -8.79 -1.90
C ASP A 61 4.28 -7.88 -3.07
N ARG A 62 3.99 -6.62 -2.77
CA ARG A 62 3.73 -5.60 -3.77
C ARG A 62 4.16 -4.23 -3.26
N SER A 63 4.93 -3.51 -4.06
CA SER A 63 5.23 -2.10 -3.84
C SER A 63 4.10 -1.19 -4.34
N LEU A 64 3.84 -0.12 -3.59
CA LEU A 64 3.00 1.00 -3.97
C LEU A 64 3.73 2.31 -3.70
N ASP A 65 4.09 3.03 -4.75
CA ASP A 65 4.71 4.35 -4.70
C ASP A 65 3.65 5.40 -4.38
N THR A 66 3.84 6.10 -3.26
CA THR A 66 2.94 7.13 -2.76
C THR A 66 3.71 8.41 -2.47
N ARG A 67 2.98 9.46 -2.11
CA ARG A 67 3.59 10.73 -1.62
C ARG A 67 4.37 10.58 -0.31
N LEU A 68 4.18 9.46 0.41
CA LEU A 68 4.92 9.13 1.64
C LEU A 68 6.15 8.24 1.36
N GLY A 69 6.46 8.00 0.09
CA GLY A 69 7.46 7.03 -0.36
C GLY A 69 6.83 5.71 -0.78
N THR A 70 7.68 4.72 -1.05
CA THR A 70 7.27 3.38 -1.48
C THR A 70 6.76 2.57 -0.28
N LEU A 71 5.49 2.17 -0.33
CA LEU A 71 4.86 1.27 0.64
C LEU A 71 5.06 -0.19 0.22
N ASN A 72 5.46 -1.04 1.16
CA ASN A 72 5.62 -2.48 0.96
C ASN A 72 4.40 -3.23 1.50
N LEU A 73 3.47 -3.57 0.61
CA LEU A 73 2.21 -4.23 0.96
C LEU A 73 2.31 -5.74 0.83
N LYS A 74 1.68 -6.46 1.76
CA LYS A 74 1.56 -7.92 1.73
C LYS A 74 0.12 -8.31 1.42
N ILE A 75 -0.18 -8.46 0.13
CA ILE A 75 -1.53 -8.83 -0.33
C ILE A 75 -1.81 -10.28 0.06
N PRO A 76 -2.83 -10.58 0.89
CA PRO A 76 -3.19 -11.95 1.24
C PRO A 76 -3.58 -12.77 0.01
N LYS A 77 -3.23 -14.06 0.01
CA LYS A 77 -3.61 -15.01 -1.03
C LYS A 77 -4.68 -15.96 -0.50
N LEU A 78 -5.64 -16.29 -1.34
CA LEU A 78 -6.62 -17.34 -1.07
C LEU A 78 -6.13 -18.66 -1.68
N ARG A 79 -6.48 -19.79 -1.06
CA ARG A 79 -6.19 -21.15 -1.56
C ARG A 79 -7.03 -21.47 -2.80
N THR A 80 -8.28 -21.00 -2.79
CA THR A 80 -9.23 -21.10 -3.90
C THR A 80 -9.87 -19.74 -4.11
N GLY A 81 -9.95 -19.30 -5.37
CA GLY A 81 -10.39 -17.96 -5.76
C GLY A 81 -9.24 -16.96 -5.87
N ALA A 82 -9.57 -15.69 -6.15
CA ALA A 82 -8.61 -14.60 -6.25
C ALA A 82 -9.06 -13.42 -5.39
N TYR A 83 -8.10 -12.79 -4.71
CA TYR A 83 -8.28 -11.55 -3.99
C TYR A 83 -7.36 -10.48 -4.56
N PHE A 84 -7.92 -9.31 -4.82
CA PHE A 84 -7.17 -8.11 -5.18
C PHE A 84 -7.81 -6.91 -4.48
N PRO A 85 -7.05 -6.13 -3.68
CA PRO A 85 -7.62 -5.01 -2.93
C PRO A 85 -8.20 -3.94 -3.85
N GLY A 86 -9.42 -3.46 -3.55
CA GLY A 86 -10.14 -2.51 -4.41
C GLY A 86 -9.49 -1.12 -4.50
N PHE A 87 -8.67 -0.74 -3.51
CA PHE A 87 -7.92 0.52 -3.52
C PHE A 87 -6.65 0.49 -4.39
N LEU A 88 -6.28 -0.67 -4.94
CA LEU A 88 -5.16 -0.80 -5.85
C LEU A 88 -5.65 -0.93 -7.29
N GLU A 89 -4.87 -0.42 -8.24
CA GLU A 89 -5.13 -0.65 -9.66
C GLU A 89 -4.28 -1.80 -10.19
N PRO A 90 -4.80 -2.71 -11.03
CA PRO A 90 -3.99 -3.76 -11.65
C PRO A 90 -2.84 -3.15 -12.46
N ARG A 91 -1.63 -3.73 -12.31
CA ARG A 91 -0.40 -3.37 -13.05
C ARG A 91 0.15 -1.95 -12.82
N LYS A 92 -0.52 -1.09 -12.06
CA LYS A 92 0.04 0.20 -11.64
C LYS A 92 0.65 0.10 -10.25
N THR A 93 1.86 0.61 -10.11
CA THR A 93 2.59 0.65 -8.83
C THR A 93 2.53 2.03 -8.18
N VAL A 94 1.86 3.02 -8.79
CA VAL A 94 1.89 4.42 -8.35
C VAL A 94 0.50 4.90 -7.94
N GLU A 95 0.41 5.62 -6.82
CA GLU A 95 -0.79 6.33 -6.36
C GLU A 95 -1.24 7.39 -7.39
N LYS A 96 -2.55 7.49 -7.64
CA LYS A 96 -3.11 8.52 -8.54
C LYS A 96 -2.75 9.94 -8.13
N ALA A 97 -2.73 10.23 -6.83
CA ALA A 97 -2.39 11.54 -6.32
C ALA A 97 -0.94 11.93 -6.66
N LEU A 98 0.00 10.99 -6.59
CA LEU A 98 1.39 11.22 -6.99
C LEU A 98 1.50 11.50 -8.49
N VAL A 99 0.76 10.76 -9.33
CA VAL A 99 0.69 11.02 -10.77
C VAL A 99 0.18 12.44 -11.05
N ALA A 100 -0.89 12.87 -10.36
CA ALA A 100 -1.43 14.21 -10.53
C ALA A 100 -0.43 15.32 -10.14
N VAL A 101 0.33 15.13 -9.06
CA VAL A 101 1.39 16.08 -8.65
C VAL A 101 2.49 16.18 -9.70
N ILE A 102 2.90 15.05 -10.29
CA ILE A 102 3.91 15.02 -11.36
C ILE A 102 3.40 15.73 -12.62
N GLN A 103 2.13 15.50 -12.99
CA GLN A 103 1.50 16.17 -14.12
C GLN A 103 1.45 17.69 -13.93
N GLU A 104 1.05 18.14 -12.74
CA GLU A 104 1.00 19.57 -12.41
C GLU A 104 2.39 20.21 -12.46
N ALA A 105 3.41 19.54 -11.91
CA ALA A 105 4.79 20.01 -11.98
C ALA A 105 5.29 20.15 -13.43
N TRP A 106 4.94 19.21 -14.30
CA TRP A 106 5.29 19.28 -15.72
C TRP A 106 4.58 20.44 -16.42
N ILE A 107 3.29 20.66 -16.16
CA ILE A 107 2.51 21.80 -16.69
C ILE A 107 3.11 23.14 -16.23
N ALA A 108 3.58 23.21 -14.98
CA ALA A 108 4.27 24.38 -14.43
C ALA A 108 5.69 24.60 -15.00
N GLY A 109 6.15 23.76 -15.94
CA GLY A 109 7.45 23.90 -16.60
C GLY A 109 8.63 23.34 -15.81
N VAL A 110 8.38 22.49 -14.79
CA VAL A 110 9.46 21.80 -14.07
C VAL A 110 10.10 20.78 -15.00
N SER A 111 11.44 20.82 -15.09
CA SER A 111 12.17 19.88 -15.95
C SER A 111 12.03 18.44 -15.44
N THR A 112 12.03 17.47 -16.35
CA THR A 112 11.89 16.04 -15.97
C THR A 112 13.00 15.55 -15.02
N ARG A 113 14.16 16.22 -15.01
CA ARG A 113 15.24 15.94 -14.05
C ARG A 113 14.91 16.45 -12.63
N ARG A 114 14.35 17.65 -12.52
CA ARG A 114 13.91 18.19 -11.23
C ARG A 114 12.72 17.40 -10.66
N VAL A 115 11.84 16.88 -11.53
CA VAL A 115 10.78 15.96 -11.11
C VAL A 115 11.38 14.67 -10.54
N ASP A 116 12.40 14.11 -11.20
CA ASP A 116 13.12 12.93 -10.71
C ASP A 116 13.78 13.17 -9.35
N GLU A 117 14.50 14.28 -9.20
CA GLU A 117 15.07 14.70 -7.90
C GLU A 117 14.01 14.81 -6.79
N LEU A 118 12.84 15.39 -7.10
CA LEU A 118 11.73 15.50 -6.15
C LEU A 118 11.15 14.12 -5.78
N VAL A 119 11.00 13.21 -6.73
CA VAL A 119 10.54 11.84 -6.48
C VAL A 119 11.53 11.07 -5.62
N GLN A 120 12.83 11.23 -5.86
CA GLN A 120 13.88 10.64 -5.01
C GLN A 120 13.87 11.23 -3.59
N ALA A 121 13.67 12.55 -3.46
CA ALA A 121 13.55 13.20 -2.16
C ALA A 121 12.34 12.74 -1.34
N MET A 122 11.27 12.27 -2.01
CA MET A 122 10.11 11.63 -1.37
C MET A 122 10.34 10.16 -0.98
N GLY A 123 11.56 9.62 -1.15
CA GLY A 123 11.91 8.26 -0.72
C GLY A 123 11.58 7.16 -1.74
N MET A 124 11.37 7.52 -3.01
CA MET A 124 11.23 6.57 -4.12
C MET A 124 12.55 6.40 -4.88
N THR A 125 12.66 5.38 -5.72
CA THR A 125 13.88 5.12 -6.51
C THR A 125 14.13 6.14 -7.63
N GLY A 126 13.12 6.94 -7.98
CA GLY A 126 13.15 7.95 -9.04
C GLY A 126 12.06 7.75 -10.09
N ILE A 127 12.02 8.63 -11.10
CA ILE A 127 11.10 8.53 -12.23
C ILE A 127 11.80 8.82 -13.56
N SER A 128 11.57 7.97 -14.56
CA SER A 128 12.16 8.18 -15.88
C SER A 128 11.50 9.35 -16.63
N LYS A 129 12.29 10.04 -17.46
CA LYS A 129 11.78 11.06 -18.41
C LYS A 129 10.56 10.54 -19.21
N SER A 130 10.63 9.31 -19.69
CA SER A 130 9.54 8.69 -20.47
C SER A 130 8.26 8.50 -19.67
N SER A 131 8.36 8.26 -18.35
CA SER A 131 7.20 8.13 -17.47
C SER A 131 6.58 9.48 -17.15
N VAL A 132 7.39 10.53 -17.01
CA VAL A 132 6.90 11.91 -16.81
C VAL A 132 6.20 12.44 -18.07
N SER A 133 6.66 12.06 -19.26
CA SER A 133 6.11 12.54 -20.54
C SER A 133 4.90 11.73 -21.05
N LYS A 134 4.45 10.71 -20.31
CA LYS A 134 3.36 9.80 -20.73
C LYS A 134 2.03 10.21 -20.11
#